data_AF-A0A1B4YCD7-F1
#
_entry.id   AF-A0A1B4YCD7-F1
#
_cell.length_a   1.000
_cell.length_b   1.000
_cell.length_c   1.000
_cell.angle_alpha   90.00
_cell.angle_beta   90.00
_cell.angle_gamma   90.00
#
_symmetry.space_group_name_H-M   'P 1'
#
loop_
_entity.id
_entity.type
_entity.pdbx_description
1 polymer ?
#
loop_
_entity_poly.entity_id
_entity_poly.type
_entity_poly.pdbx_seq_one_letter_code
_entity_poly.pdbx_strand_id
1 'polypeptide(L)'
;ELGLTSKVAYKKSARIVGDVIGKYHPHGDNAVYDALVRMAQDFSMRLELVDGQGNFGSIDGDNAAAMRYTEARMTKASEEILRDIDKGTIDFVPNYDDTLKEPDILPSRLPNLLVNGANGIAVGMATSIPPHRMDEIIDA
;
A
#
# COMPACT_ATOMS: atom_id res chain seq x y z
N GLU A 1 -6.31 7.57 -14.27
CA GLU A 1 -5.55 6.72 -13.33
C GLU A 1 -4.06 7.03 -13.40
N LEU A 2 -3.28 6.87 -12.32
CA LEU A 2 -1.86 7.31 -12.27
C LEU A 2 -0.88 6.37 -12.99
N GLY A 3 -1.26 5.10 -13.21
CA GLY A 3 -0.48 4.13 -14.00
C GLY A 3 0.92 3.83 -13.44
N LEU A 4 1.05 3.66 -12.13
CA LEU A 4 2.32 3.56 -11.40
C LEU A 4 2.91 2.14 -11.38
N THR A 5 2.92 1.45 -12.52
CA THR A 5 3.47 0.09 -12.61
C THR A 5 4.95 0.05 -12.23
N SER A 6 5.45 -1.13 -11.86
CA SER A 6 6.84 -1.38 -11.50
C SER A 6 7.81 -1.14 -12.65
N LYS A 7 7.30 -0.96 -13.87
CA LYS A 7 8.10 -0.75 -15.10
C LYS A 7 8.22 0.72 -15.49
N VAL A 8 7.36 1.60 -14.97
CA VAL A 8 7.44 3.03 -15.28
C VAL A 8 8.43 3.74 -14.36
N ALA A 9 8.82 4.96 -14.73
CA ALA A 9 9.62 5.83 -13.88
C ALA A 9 8.88 6.15 -12.57
N TYR A 10 9.64 6.38 -11.50
CA TYR A 10 9.10 6.85 -10.23
C TYR A 10 8.33 8.16 -10.41
N LYS A 11 7.30 8.36 -9.58
CA LYS A 11 6.57 9.64 -9.50
C LYS A 11 6.64 10.20 -8.10
N LYS A 12 6.66 11.53 -7.98
CA LYS A 12 6.66 12.23 -6.69
C LYS A 12 5.56 11.71 -5.77
N SER A 13 5.92 11.38 -4.53
CA SER A 13 4.97 10.89 -3.51
C SER A 13 3.85 11.90 -3.27
N ALA A 14 4.14 13.20 -3.31
CA ALA A 14 3.14 14.26 -3.24
C ALA A 14 2.01 14.14 -4.28
N ARG A 15 2.32 13.66 -5.49
CA ARG A 15 1.30 13.44 -6.53
C ARG A 15 0.40 12.27 -6.18
N ILE A 16 0.96 11.21 -5.61
CA ILE A 16 0.24 10.00 -5.22
C ILE A 16 -0.69 10.31 -4.04
N VAL A 17 -0.13 10.95 -3.00
CA VAL A 17 -0.88 11.38 -1.81
C VAL A 17 -2.04 12.29 -2.18
N GLY A 18 -1.82 13.29 -3.04
CA GLY A 18 -2.88 14.19 -3.49
C GLY A 18 -4.01 13.48 -4.26
N ASP A 19 -3.68 12.47 -5.08
CA ASP A 19 -4.69 11.71 -5.83
C ASP A 19 -5.57 10.84 -4.91
N VAL A 20 -4.97 10.25 -3.87
CA VAL A 20 -5.68 9.45 -2.86
C VAL A 20 -6.62 10.34 -2.04
N ILE A 21 -6.13 11.48 -1.56
CA ILE A 21 -6.94 12.40 -0.75
C ILE A 21 -8.13 12.94 -1.55
N GLY A 22 -7.87 13.33 -2.80
CA GLY A 22 -8.89 13.95 -3.64
C GLY A 22 -9.99 13.01 -4.13
N LYS A 23 -9.82 11.69 -4.01
CA LYS A 23 -10.75 10.71 -4.61
C LYS A 23 -11.29 9.68 -3.63
N TYR A 24 -10.49 9.23 -2.66
CA TYR A 24 -10.80 8.03 -1.87
C TYR A 24 -10.68 8.25 -0.36
N HIS A 25 -9.79 9.14 0.10
CA HIS A 25 -9.53 9.33 1.53
C HIS A 25 -9.50 10.81 1.93
N PRO A 26 -10.67 11.46 2.14
CA PRO A 26 -10.78 12.91 2.39
C PRO A 26 -10.40 13.30 3.84
N HIS A 27 -9.31 12.75 4.35
CA HIS A 27 -8.71 13.05 5.65
C HIS A 27 -7.29 13.60 5.48
N GLY A 28 -6.59 13.84 6.60
CA GLY A 28 -5.25 14.44 6.61
C GLY A 28 -4.23 13.67 5.75
N ASP A 29 -3.33 14.42 5.12
CA ASP A 29 -2.30 13.90 4.21
C ASP A 29 -1.26 13.01 4.90
N ASN A 30 -0.95 13.30 6.16
CA ASN A 30 0.03 12.54 6.95
C ASN A 30 -0.29 11.04 6.98
N ALA A 31 -1.54 10.64 7.25
CA ALA A 31 -1.90 9.22 7.33
C ALA A 31 -1.67 8.48 5.99
N VAL A 32 -1.96 9.14 4.88
CA VAL A 32 -1.75 8.59 3.53
C VAL A 32 -0.26 8.48 3.23
N TYR A 33 0.52 9.51 3.56
CA TYR A 33 1.96 9.49 3.34
C TYR A 33 2.68 8.48 4.24
N ASP A 34 2.30 8.37 5.50
CA ASP A 34 2.86 7.40 6.45
C ASP A 34 2.57 5.96 6.01
N ALA A 35 1.37 5.70 5.47
CA ALA A 35 1.05 4.41 4.87
C ALA A 35 1.94 4.10 3.66
N LEU A 36 2.13 5.06 2.75
CA LEU A 36 3.02 4.93 1.59
C LEU A 36 4.47 4.66 2.04
N VAL A 37 4.96 5.43 3.01
CA VAL A 37 6.32 5.30 3.55
C VAL A 37 6.51 3.93 4.18
N ARG A 38 5.60 3.48 5.04
CA ARG A 38 5.66 2.16 5.68
C ARG A 38 5.71 1.03 4.65
N MET A 39 4.98 1.16 3.55
CA MET A 39 4.94 0.15 2.49
C MET A 39 6.21 0.08 1.62
N ALA A 40 7.12 1.05 1.77
CA ALA A 40 8.39 1.16 1.05
C ALA A 40 9.62 0.95 1.96
N GLN A 41 9.42 0.40 3.15
CA GLN A 41 10.47 0.13 4.13
C GLN A 41 10.68 -1.38 4.28
N ASP A 42 11.82 -1.87 3.79
CA ASP A 42 12.26 -3.26 3.88
C ASP A 42 12.41 -3.79 5.32
N PHE A 43 12.68 -2.90 6.28
CA PHE A 43 12.74 -3.21 7.71
C PHE A 43 11.37 -3.23 8.40
N SER A 44 10.32 -2.72 7.74
CA SER A 44 8.96 -2.66 8.28
C SER A 44 8.03 -3.74 7.71
N MET A 45 8.29 -4.21 6.49
CA MET A 45 7.46 -5.19 5.78
C MET A 45 8.30 -6.32 5.19
N ARG A 46 7.79 -7.56 5.29
CA ARG A 46 8.47 -8.73 4.73
C ARG A 46 8.46 -8.71 3.20
N LEU A 47 7.38 -8.21 2.61
CA LEU A 47 7.18 -8.03 1.19
C LEU A 47 6.71 -6.60 0.93
N GLU A 48 7.62 -5.75 0.47
CA GLU A 48 7.31 -4.35 0.13
C GLU A 48 6.29 -4.25 -1.00
N LEU A 49 5.33 -3.34 -0.82
CA LEU A 49 4.26 -3.07 -1.78
C LEU A 49 4.50 -1.77 -2.56
N VAL A 50 5.36 -0.91 -2.04
CA VAL A 50 5.79 0.32 -2.70
C VAL A 50 7.29 0.25 -2.94
N ASP A 51 7.71 0.55 -4.17
CA ASP A 51 9.11 0.75 -4.54
C ASP A 51 9.38 2.26 -4.41
N GLY A 52 10.15 2.64 -3.38
CA GLY A 52 10.46 4.03 -3.05
C GLY A 52 11.85 4.47 -3.52
N GLN A 53 11.96 5.72 -3.97
CA GLN A 53 13.22 6.39 -4.26
C GLN A 53 13.37 7.66 -3.41
N GLY A 54 14.44 7.73 -2.62
CA GLY A 54 14.72 8.84 -1.70
C GLY A 54 14.93 8.35 -0.27
N ASN A 55 14.84 9.25 0.71
CA ASN A 55 14.93 8.89 2.12
C ASN A 55 13.55 8.50 2.67
N PHE A 56 13.35 7.20 2.92
CA PHE A 56 12.14 6.62 3.51
C PHE A 56 12.31 6.27 5.01
N GLY A 57 13.32 6.83 5.66
CA GLY A 57 13.63 6.59 7.07
C GLY A 57 14.58 5.41 7.26
N SER A 58 14.89 5.10 8.52
CA SER A 58 15.84 4.07 8.89
C SER A 58 15.39 3.30 10.14
N ILE A 59 16.00 2.13 10.36
CA ILE A 59 15.80 1.34 11.58
C ILE A 59 16.34 2.07 12.83
N ASP A 60 17.26 3.01 12.65
CA ASP A 60 17.86 3.82 13.71
C ASP A 60 16.94 4.94 14.21
N GLY A 61 15.75 5.09 13.60
CA GLY A 61 14.72 6.05 14.01
C GLY A 61 14.74 7.35 13.22
N ASP A 62 15.51 7.45 12.12
CA ASP A 62 15.41 8.60 11.23
C ASP A 62 14.05 8.62 10.54
N ASN A 63 13.39 9.78 10.59
CA ASN A 63 12.14 9.98 9.88
C ASN A 63 12.36 10.03 8.37
N ALA A 64 11.35 9.61 7.60
CA ALA A 64 11.33 9.79 6.16
C ALA A 64 11.38 11.29 5.79
N ALA A 65 11.97 11.59 4.64
CA ALA A 65 11.91 12.93 4.09
C ALA A 65 10.46 13.29 3.70
N ALA A 66 10.16 14.59 3.58
CA ALA A 66 8.84 15.05 3.14
C ALA A 66 8.48 14.53 1.73
N MET A 67 7.17 14.32 1.46
CA MET A 67 6.64 13.75 0.21
C MET A 67 6.99 14.50 -1.09
N ARG A 68 7.53 15.72 -0.99
CA ARG A 68 8.07 16.50 -2.13
C ARG A 68 9.47 16.03 -2.56
N TYR A 69 10.19 15.33 -1.69
CA TYR A 69 11.56 14.85 -1.92
C TYR A 69 11.63 13.35 -2.21
N THR A 70 10.57 12.59 -1.91
CA THR A 70 10.48 11.16 -2.22
C THR A 70 9.69 10.92 -3.50
N GLU A 71 9.97 9.80 -4.14
CA GLU A 71 9.24 9.29 -5.28
C GLU A 71 8.89 7.82 -5.05
N ALA A 72 7.82 7.34 -5.69
CA ALA A 72 7.34 5.99 -5.49
C ALA A 72 6.65 5.45 -6.76
N ARG A 73 6.61 4.12 -6.85
CA ARG A 73 5.80 3.33 -7.79
C ARG A 73 5.43 2.00 -7.14
N MET A 74 4.62 1.18 -7.81
CA MET A 74 4.29 -0.16 -7.32
C MET A 74 5.47 -1.12 -7.43
N THR A 75 5.60 -2.03 -6.47
CA THR A 75 6.41 -3.25 -6.65
C THR A 75 5.68 -4.24 -7.56
N LYS A 76 6.40 -5.26 -8.05
CA LYS A 76 5.76 -6.37 -8.78
C LYS A 76 4.74 -7.13 -7.91
N ALA A 77 4.96 -7.19 -6.61
CA ALA A 77 4.04 -7.85 -5.68
C ALA A 77 2.68 -7.12 -5.63
N SER A 78 2.68 -5.79 -5.58
CA SER A 78 1.47 -4.99 -5.66
C SER A 78 0.71 -5.18 -6.97
N GLU A 79 1.42 -5.35 -8.09
CA GLU A 79 0.78 -5.69 -9.36
C GLU A 79 0.08 -7.05 -9.31
N GLU A 80 0.66 -8.06 -8.67
CA GLU A 80 -0.01 -9.36 -8.50
C GLU A 80 -1.21 -9.29 -7.52
N ILE A 81 -1.19 -8.37 -6.55
CA ILE A 81 -2.35 -8.10 -5.69
C ILE A 81 -3.51 -7.49 -6.48
N LEU A 82 -3.21 -6.59 -7.41
CA LEU A 82 -4.21 -5.88 -8.24
C LEU A 82 -4.55 -6.60 -9.55
N ARG A 83 -3.91 -7.73 -9.84
CA ARG A 83 -4.02 -8.39 -11.12
C ARG A 83 -5.46 -8.82 -11.41
N ASP A 84 -5.92 -8.47 -12.62
CA ASP A 84 -7.27 -8.77 -13.12
C ASP A 84 -8.42 -8.09 -12.35
N ILE A 85 -8.14 -7.00 -11.62
CA ILE A 85 -9.16 -6.22 -10.90
C ILE A 85 -10.26 -5.68 -11.84
N ASP A 86 -9.90 -5.33 -13.09
CA ASP A 86 -10.82 -4.78 -14.09
C ASP A 86 -11.66 -5.85 -14.82
N LYS A 87 -11.50 -7.13 -14.48
CA LYS A 87 -12.19 -8.25 -15.16
C LYS A 87 -13.47 -8.70 -14.46
N GLY A 88 -14.04 -7.85 -13.61
CA GLY A 88 -15.23 -8.20 -12.81
C GLY A 88 -14.96 -9.33 -11.82
N THR A 89 -13.75 -9.37 -11.25
CA THR A 89 -13.33 -10.39 -10.28
C THR A 89 -13.76 -10.08 -8.86
N ILE A 90 -14.07 -8.82 -8.57
CA ILE A 90 -14.48 -8.31 -7.27
C ILE A 90 -15.56 -7.24 -7.46
N ASP A 91 -16.32 -6.99 -6.39
CA ASP A 91 -17.31 -5.91 -6.37
C ASP A 91 -16.64 -4.56 -6.12
N PHE A 92 -17.19 -3.54 -6.78
CA PHE A 92 -16.79 -2.15 -6.58
C PHE A 92 -17.94 -1.39 -5.93
N VAL A 93 -17.62 -0.61 -4.91
CA VAL A 93 -18.55 0.25 -4.17
C VAL A 93 -18.35 1.71 -4.54
N PRO A 94 -19.37 2.58 -4.39
CA PRO A 94 -19.17 4.02 -4.52
C PRO A 94 -18.12 4.56 -3.54
N ASN A 95 -17.36 5.57 -3.93
CA ASN A 95 -16.45 6.28 -3.03
C ASN A 95 -17.22 7.23 -2.08
N TYR A 96 -16.49 8.00 -1.26
CA TYR A 96 -17.09 8.85 -0.21
C TYR A 96 -18.13 9.90 -0.67
N ASP A 97 -18.10 10.32 -1.94
CA ASP A 97 -19.04 11.30 -2.52
C ASP A 97 -19.88 10.72 -3.68
N ASP A 98 -19.88 9.41 -3.84
CA ASP A 98 -20.62 8.66 -4.88
C ASP A 98 -20.28 9.06 -6.34
N THR A 99 -19.18 9.77 -6.58
CA THR A 99 -18.79 10.20 -7.94
C THR A 99 -17.87 9.21 -8.65
N LEU A 100 -17.18 8.36 -7.89
CA LEU A 100 -16.27 7.33 -8.35
C LEU A 100 -16.62 5.97 -7.73
N LYS A 101 -15.89 4.94 -8.12
CA LYS A 101 -15.96 3.62 -7.52
C LYS A 101 -14.59 3.20 -6.99
N GLU A 102 -14.58 2.42 -5.92
CA GLU A 102 -13.40 1.79 -5.34
C GLU A 102 -13.67 0.30 -5.06
N PRO A 103 -12.64 -0.56 -5.08
CA PRO A 103 -12.83 -1.99 -4.85
C PRO A 103 -13.21 -2.26 -3.38
N ASP A 104 -14.20 -3.12 -3.13
CA ASP A 104 -14.55 -3.56 -1.77
C ASP A 104 -13.43 -4.43 -1.15
N ILE A 105 -12.81 -5.26 -1.99
CA ILE A 105 -11.63 -6.07 -1.67
C ILE A 105 -10.67 -6.08 -2.86
N LEU A 106 -9.39 -6.41 -2.61
CA LEU A 106 -8.42 -6.64 -3.68
C LEU A 106 -8.41 -8.12 -4.12
N PRO A 107 -8.22 -8.43 -5.42
CA PRO A 107 -8.16 -9.81 -5.91
C PRO A 107 -7.10 -10.68 -5.21
N SER A 108 -5.97 -10.07 -4.83
CA SER A 108 -4.92 -10.64 -3.97
C SER A 108 -4.50 -12.06 -4.35
N ARG A 109 -3.72 -12.22 -5.43
CA ARG A 109 -3.12 -13.52 -5.81
C ARG A 109 -2.00 -14.00 -4.87
N LEU A 110 -1.67 -13.21 -3.86
CA LEU A 110 -0.71 -13.51 -2.82
C LEU A 110 -1.43 -13.49 -1.47
N PRO A 111 -1.10 -14.39 -0.53
CA PRO A 111 -1.69 -14.40 0.82
C PRO A 111 -1.12 -13.27 1.70
N ASN A 112 -1.37 -12.02 1.31
CA ASN A 112 -0.71 -10.82 1.85
C ASN A 112 -0.86 -10.68 3.37
N LEU A 113 -2.03 -11.04 3.93
CA LEU A 113 -2.26 -10.98 5.38
C LEU A 113 -1.27 -11.86 6.15
N LEU A 114 -0.95 -13.06 5.64
CA LEU A 114 -0.01 -13.97 6.28
C LEU A 114 1.44 -13.58 6.00
N VAL A 115 1.73 -13.14 4.77
CA VAL A 115 3.08 -12.75 4.35
C VAL A 115 3.55 -11.51 5.09
N ASN A 116 2.73 -10.47 5.16
CA ASN A 116 3.10 -9.18 5.74
C ASN A 116 2.61 -8.99 7.17
N GLY A 117 1.65 -9.80 7.63
CA GLY A 117 1.06 -9.63 8.95
C GLY A 117 0.19 -8.37 9.06
N ALA A 118 -0.25 -8.10 10.28
CA ALA A 118 -1.01 -6.89 10.62
C ALA A 118 -0.93 -6.61 12.12
N ASN A 119 -0.87 -5.34 12.49
CA ASN A 119 -1.02 -4.90 13.88
C ASN A 119 -2.06 -3.80 13.92
N GLY A 120 -2.97 -3.85 14.89
CA GLY A 120 -4.02 -2.86 15.02
C GLY A 120 -4.69 -2.93 16.38
N ILE A 121 -5.16 -1.77 16.84
CA ILE A 121 -5.95 -1.63 18.06
C ILE A 121 -7.25 -0.94 17.71
N ALA A 122 -8.35 -1.53 18.14
CA ALA A 122 -9.69 -0.96 18.07
C ALA A 122 -10.24 -0.83 19.49
N VAL A 123 -11.38 -0.14 19.65
CA VAL A 123 -12.02 -0.01 20.96
C VAL A 123 -12.38 -1.40 21.48
N GLY A 124 -11.68 -1.85 22.52
CA GLY A 124 -11.91 -3.16 23.17
C GLY A 124 -11.27 -4.37 22.48
N MET A 125 -10.52 -4.20 21.39
CA MET A 125 -9.91 -5.30 20.63
C MET A 125 -8.48 -4.94 20.21
N ALA A 126 -7.59 -5.93 20.14
CA ALA A 126 -6.26 -5.78 19.59
C ALA A 126 -5.94 -6.98 18.68
N THR A 127 -5.16 -6.73 17.63
CA THR A 127 -4.66 -7.76 16.73
C THR A 127 -3.16 -7.63 16.55
N SER A 128 -2.48 -8.77 16.48
CA SER A 128 -1.08 -8.88 16.11
C SER A 128 -0.87 -10.20 15.36
N ILE A 129 -0.69 -10.10 14.06
CA ILE A 129 -0.41 -11.23 13.16
C ILE A 129 1.03 -11.04 12.67
N PRO A 130 1.94 -11.97 13.00
CA PRO A 130 3.33 -11.87 12.53
C PRO A 130 3.42 -12.15 11.02
N PRO A 131 4.45 -11.61 10.34
CA PRO A 131 4.73 -11.98 8.95
C PRO A 131 5.29 -13.41 8.88
N HIS A 132 4.94 -14.12 7.81
CA HIS A 132 5.38 -15.49 7.54
C HIS A 132 6.15 -15.59 6.22
N ARG A 133 6.87 -16.70 6.06
CA ARG A 133 7.60 -17.01 4.82
C ARG A 133 6.64 -17.43 3.72
N MET A 134 6.82 -16.86 2.53
CA MET A 134 5.94 -17.12 1.38
C MET A 134 5.96 -18.58 0.94
N ASP A 135 7.14 -19.21 0.92
CA ASP A 135 7.31 -20.61 0.55
C ASP A 135 6.57 -21.55 1.49
N GLU A 136 6.66 -21.31 2.81
CA GLU A 136 5.94 -22.11 3.81
C GLU A 136 4.41 -21.94 3.71
N ILE A 137 3.92 -20.74 3.36
CA ILE A 137 2.48 -20.53 3.14
C ILE A 137 1.99 -21.26 1.88
N ILE A 138 2.79 -21.28 0.83
CA ILE A 138 2.42 -21.94 -0.44
C ILE A 138 2.41 -23.47 -0.28
N ASP A 139 3.30 -24.02 0.55
CA ASP A 139 3.39 -25.45 0.81
C ASP A 139 2.23 -25.99 1.68
N ALA A 140 1.57 -25.14 2.48
CA ALA A 140 0.50 -25.49 3.41
C ALA A 140 -0.88 -25.63 2.74
#